data_AF-A0A8H4WF56-F1
#
_entry.id   AF-A0A8H4WF56-F1
#
_cell.length_a   1.000
_cell.length_b   1.000
_cell.length_c   1.000
_cell.angle_alpha   90.00
_cell.angle_beta   90.00
_cell.angle_gamma   90.00
#
_symmetry.space_group_name_H-M   'P 1'
#
loop_
_entity.id
_entity.type
_entity.pdbx_description
1 polymer ?
#
loop_
_entity_poly.entity_id
_entity_poly.type
_entity_poly.pdbx_seq_one_letter_code
_entity_poly.pdbx_strand_id
1 'polypeptide(L)'
;MQCLEALFCADKVCVGNCDSKAECDPGKYCDYAESSKCLLNVCCSKFGFYGTTEEFCDKIKVKRPSYDKDGSLNRVVGYYKGWSPSRRCNTFYPEQIPMGIYTHLNYTFASIDLDTFEIVAATESEKKLMTRLTDLKKVDPDLKVFIAVSG
;
A
#
# COMPACT_ATOMS: atom_id res chain seq x y z
N MET A 1 -22.34 18.55 25.24
CA MET A 1 -21.60 18.51 23.96
C MET A 1 -22.54 17.83 22.97
N GLN A 2 -23.05 18.58 21.99
CA GLN A 2 -24.16 18.14 21.16
C GLN A 2 -23.61 17.46 19.91
N CYS A 3 -23.95 16.18 19.72
CA CYS A 3 -23.63 15.44 18.50
C CYS A 3 -24.32 16.13 17.31
N LEU A 4 -23.66 16.19 16.15
CA LEU A 4 -24.31 16.67 14.94
C LEU A 4 -25.46 15.72 14.62
N GLU A 5 -26.67 16.25 14.45
CA GLU A 5 -27.74 15.48 13.81
C GLU A 5 -27.26 15.13 12.39
N ALA A 6 -27.32 13.85 12.04
CA ALA A 6 -26.80 13.31 10.80
C ALA A 6 -27.63 13.79 9.60
N LEU A 7 -27.41 15.03 9.18
CA LEU A 7 -28.11 15.65 8.05
C LEU A 7 -27.91 14.87 6.74
N PHE A 8 -26.79 14.14 6.62
CA PHE A 8 -26.41 13.40 5.43
C PHE A 8 -26.74 11.89 5.46
N CYS A 9 -26.83 11.28 6.65
CA CYS A 9 -27.05 9.83 6.81
C CYS A 9 -28.38 9.47 7.49
N ALA A 10 -29.23 10.44 7.81
CA ALA A 10 -30.55 10.16 8.35
C ALA A 10 -31.38 9.28 7.41
N ASP A 11 -32.19 8.38 7.98
CA ASP A 11 -33.05 7.41 7.27
C ASP A 11 -33.87 8.04 6.13
N LYS A 12 -34.25 9.32 6.28
CA LYS A 12 -35.08 10.04 5.31
C LYS A 12 -34.32 10.59 4.10
N VAL A 13 -32.99 10.66 4.15
CA VAL A 13 -32.14 11.32 3.14
C VAL A 13 -31.07 10.39 2.57
N CYS A 14 -30.84 9.23 3.20
CA CYS A 14 -29.80 8.31 2.77
C CYS A 14 -30.12 7.64 1.41
N VAL A 15 -29.13 7.64 0.51
CA VAL A 15 -29.22 7.01 -0.82
C VAL A 15 -28.49 5.64 -0.87
N GLY A 16 -27.56 5.40 0.06
CA GLY A 16 -26.81 4.15 0.18
C GLY A 16 -25.72 4.25 1.26
N ASN A 17 -25.25 3.11 1.77
CA ASN A 17 -24.19 3.04 2.79
C ASN A 17 -24.53 3.83 4.08
N CYS A 18 -25.79 3.82 4.51
CA CYS A 18 -26.32 4.64 5.62
C CYS A 18 -25.68 4.36 6.98
N ASP A 19 -25.25 3.12 7.19
CA ASP A 19 -24.57 2.68 8.42
C ASP A 19 -23.05 2.95 8.37
N SER A 20 -22.55 3.59 7.31
CA SER A 20 -21.13 3.90 7.20
C SER A 20 -20.73 4.93 8.23
N LYS A 21 -19.80 4.54 9.09
CA LYS A 21 -19.23 5.41 10.10
C LYS A 21 -17.94 6.02 9.62
N ALA A 22 -17.64 7.22 10.11
CA ALA A 22 -16.32 7.79 9.94
C ALA A 22 -15.28 6.99 10.73
N GLU A 23 -14.03 7.00 10.29
CA GLU A 23 -12.95 6.24 10.95
C GLU A 23 -12.66 6.76 12.37
N CYS A 24 -12.87 8.05 12.60
CA CYS A 24 -12.62 8.71 13.88
C CYS A 24 -13.62 9.83 14.17
N ASP A 25 -13.83 10.12 15.45
CA ASP A 25 -14.70 11.21 15.89
C ASP A 25 -13.89 12.52 16.09
N PRO A 26 -14.17 13.60 15.31
CA PRO A 26 -13.62 14.93 15.58
C PRO A 26 -14.28 15.65 16.78
N GLY A 27 -15.09 14.93 17.56
CA GLY A 27 -15.77 15.39 18.78
C GLY A 27 -17.25 15.74 18.59
N LYS A 28 -17.84 15.44 17.43
CA LYS A 28 -19.23 15.78 17.08
C LYS A 28 -19.97 14.65 16.36
N TYR A 29 -19.29 13.57 16.00
CA TYR A 29 -19.86 12.48 15.22
C TYR A 29 -20.45 11.41 16.12
N CYS A 30 -19.95 11.22 17.34
CA CYS A 30 -20.53 10.30 18.33
C CYS A 30 -20.71 8.88 17.73
N ASP A 31 -21.94 8.38 17.66
CA ASP A 31 -22.26 7.04 17.14
C ASP A 31 -22.00 6.88 15.63
N TYR A 32 -21.77 8.00 14.92
CA TYR A 32 -21.40 8.04 13.50
C TYR A 32 -19.89 7.93 13.27
N ALA A 33 -19.10 7.56 14.29
CA ALA A 33 -17.68 7.27 14.18
C ALA A 33 -17.34 5.91 14.79
N GLU A 34 -16.39 5.19 14.17
CA GLU A 34 -15.90 3.87 14.64
C GLU A 34 -15.11 3.98 15.95
N SER A 35 -14.41 5.10 16.16
CA SER A 35 -13.64 5.30 17.37
C SER A 35 -13.65 6.75 17.82
N SER A 36 -13.87 6.93 19.14
CA SER A 36 -13.73 8.21 19.83
C SER A 36 -12.27 8.55 20.16
N LYS A 37 -11.34 7.60 20.03
CA LYS A 37 -9.90 7.80 20.30
C LYS A 37 -9.04 7.19 19.19
N CYS A 38 -8.09 7.97 18.71
CA CYS A 38 -7.15 7.54 17.67
C CYS A 38 -6.16 6.51 18.22
N LEU A 39 -6.26 5.24 17.81
CA LEU A 39 -5.43 4.13 18.32
C LEU A 39 -3.93 4.30 18.07
N LEU A 40 -3.56 4.97 16.97
CA LEU A 40 -2.18 5.20 16.58
C LEU A 40 -1.61 6.54 17.11
N ASN A 41 -2.30 7.21 18.05
CA ASN A 41 -1.97 8.56 18.53
C ASN A 41 -1.78 9.60 17.39
N VAL A 42 -2.48 9.37 16.28
CA VAL A 42 -2.61 10.31 15.16
C VAL A 42 -3.83 11.21 15.39
N CYS A 43 -4.05 12.20 14.53
CA CYS A 43 -5.14 13.16 14.71
C CYS A 43 -6.33 12.81 13.82
N CYS A 44 -7.52 13.24 14.24
CA CYS A 44 -8.75 13.09 13.48
C CYS A 44 -9.06 14.39 12.74
N SER A 45 -9.21 14.32 11.41
CA SER A 45 -9.65 15.48 10.64
C SER A 45 -11.09 15.85 10.97
N LYS A 46 -11.48 17.07 10.61
CA LYS A 46 -12.87 17.54 10.74
C LYS A 46 -13.88 16.67 9.98
N PHE A 47 -13.43 15.88 9.01
CA PHE A 47 -14.25 14.99 8.20
C PHE A 47 -14.25 13.53 8.70
N GLY A 48 -13.52 13.23 9.78
CA GLY A 48 -13.52 11.91 10.40
C GLY A 48 -12.53 10.90 9.78
N PHE A 49 -11.40 11.39 9.27
CA PHE A 49 -10.29 10.57 8.77
C PHE A 49 -9.04 10.73 9.63
N TYR A 50 -8.23 9.68 9.76
CA TYR A 50 -6.95 9.76 10.46
C TYR A 50 -5.85 10.42 9.62
N GLY A 51 -4.99 11.20 10.26
CA GLY A 51 -3.80 11.76 9.61
C GLY A 51 -2.82 12.41 10.56
N THR A 52 -1.70 12.87 9.99
CA THR A 52 -0.58 13.45 10.75
C THR A 52 -0.13 14.81 10.23
N THR A 53 -0.75 15.30 9.16
CA THR A 53 -0.44 16.61 8.57
C THR A 53 -1.17 17.72 9.34
N GLU A 54 -0.80 18.97 9.07
CA GLU A 54 -1.40 20.15 9.71
C GLU A 54 -2.93 20.21 9.53
N GLU A 55 -3.46 19.73 8.41
CA GLU A 55 -4.92 19.68 8.17
C GLU A 55 -5.66 18.77 9.17
N PHE A 56 -4.98 17.75 9.70
CA PHE A 56 -5.55 16.78 10.64
C PHE A 56 -5.23 17.12 12.08
N CYS A 57 -4.04 17.68 12.31
CA CYS A 57 -3.48 17.88 13.65
C CYS A 57 -3.42 19.34 14.10
N ASP A 58 -3.76 20.30 13.24
CA ASP A 58 -3.50 21.72 13.45
C ASP A 58 -2.04 21.93 13.94
N LYS A 59 -1.89 22.31 15.22
CA LYS A 59 -0.58 22.58 15.85
C LYS A 59 0.03 21.36 16.56
N ILE A 60 -0.70 20.25 16.68
CA ILE A 60 -0.23 19.04 17.35
C ILE A 60 0.81 18.36 16.44
N LYS A 61 2.02 18.17 16.96
CA LYS A 61 3.04 17.40 16.24
C LYS A 61 2.98 15.95 16.69
N VAL A 62 2.51 15.07 15.80
CA VAL A 62 2.54 13.63 16.03
C VAL A 62 4.00 13.18 16.05
N LYS A 63 4.44 12.60 17.18
CA LYS A 63 5.77 12.01 17.27
C LYS A 63 5.78 10.71 16.49
N ARG A 64 6.35 10.75 15.28
CA ARG A 64 6.61 9.53 14.50
C ARG A 64 7.53 8.62 15.32
N PRO A 65 7.17 7.34 15.55
CA PRO A 65 8.09 6.39 16.12
C PRO A 65 9.35 6.32 15.25
N SER A 66 10.49 6.62 15.85
CA SER A 66 11.81 6.38 15.26
C SER A 66 12.52 5.35 16.11
N TYR A 67 13.01 4.29 15.49
CA TYR A 67 13.89 3.34 16.15
C TYR A 67 15.34 3.82 16.00
N ASP A 68 16.16 3.55 17.01
CA ASP A 68 17.60 3.73 16.90
C ASP A 68 18.13 2.87 15.75
N LYS A 69 19.12 3.39 15.01
CA LYS A 69 19.71 2.73 13.82
C LYS A 69 20.44 1.42 14.13
N ASP A 70 20.40 0.97 15.38
CA ASP A 70 21.04 -0.25 15.87
C ASP A 70 20.30 -1.54 15.43
N GLY A 71 19.19 -1.41 14.69
CA GLY A 71 18.52 -2.53 14.05
C GLY A 71 19.14 -2.88 12.70
N SER A 72 19.52 -4.14 12.49
CA SER A 72 19.84 -4.66 11.16
C SER A 72 18.58 -4.67 10.28
N LEU A 73 18.68 -4.14 9.05
CA LEU A 73 17.62 -4.25 8.05
C LEU A 73 17.51 -5.71 7.59
N ASN A 74 16.66 -6.49 8.27
CA ASN A 74 16.48 -7.91 7.99
C ASN A 74 15.65 -8.18 6.72
N ARG A 75 15.00 -7.15 6.18
CA ARG A 75 14.17 -7.24 4.98
C ARG A 75 14.26 -5.96 4.16
N VAL A 76 14.70 -6.11 2.92
CA VAL A 76 14.67 -5.10 1.86
C VAL A 76 13.90 -5.69 0.68
N VAL A 77 12.80 -5.04 0.30
CA VAL A 77 11.88 -5.51 -0.75
C VAL A 77 11.99 -4.58 -1.97
N GLY A 78 12.35 -5.14 -3.12
CA GLY A 78 12.39 -4.44 -4.40
C GLY A 78 11.23 -4.84 -5.30
N TYR A 79 10.79 -3.91 -6.15
CA TYR A 79 9.79 -4.18 -7.18
C TYR A 79 10.43 -4.02 -8.56
N TYR A 80 10.43 -5.09 -9.36
CA TYR A 80 10.94 -5.09 -10.71
C TYR A 80 9.79 -4.96 -11.71
N LYS A 81 9.76 -3.87 -12.48
CA LYS A 81 8.72 -3.63 -13.49
C LYS A 81 9.04 -4.39 -14.78
N GLY A 82 8.11 -5.23 -15.24
CA GLY A 82 8.23 -6.07 -16.43
C GLY A 82 8.59 -5.31 -17.71
N TRP A 83 8.10 -4.06 -17.83
CA TRP A 83 8.41 -3.18 -18.96
C TRP A 83 9.75 -2.42 -18.83
N SER A 84 10.55 -2.64 -17.78
CA SER A 84 11.86 -1.97 -17.65
C SER A 84 12.80 -2.14 -18.85
N PRO A 85 12.78 -3.30 -19.56
CA PRO A 85 13.54 -3.47 -20.80
C PRO A 85 13.03 -2.68 -22.01
N SER A 86 11.79 -2.17 -22.00
CA SER A 86 11.24 -1.40 -23.12
C SER A 86 11.49 0.11 -23.01
N ARG A 87 12.18 0.55 -21.96
CA ARG A 87 12.56 1.96 -21.79
C ARG A 87 13.50 2.39 -22.92
N ARG A 88 13.27 3.61 -23.44
CA ARG A 88 14.10 4.23 -24.48
C ARG A 88 15.55 4.48 -24.05
N CYS A 89 15.74 4.76 -22.76
CA CYS A 89 17.05 4.93 -22.12
C CYS A 89 17.02 4.24 -20.75
N ASN A 90 18.20 3.93 -20.21
CA ASN A 90 18.32 3.20 -18.94
C ASN A 90 17.48 1.91 -18.94
N THR A 91 17.55 1.19 -20.06
CA THR A 91 17.05 -0.18 -20.19
C THR A 91 17.64 -1.00 -19.05
N PHE A 92 16.77 -1.69 -18.32
CA PHE A 92 17.15 -2.36 -17.08
C PHE A 92 16.57 -3.77 -17.06
N TYR A 93 17.47 -4.75 -17.12
CA TYR A 93 17.20 -6.18 -17.09
C TYR A 93 17.38 -6.76 -15.68
N PRO A 94 16.82 -7.96 -15.40
CA PRO A 94 16.94 -8.58 -14.08
C PRO A 94 18.39 -8.77 -13.61
N GLU A 95 19.30 -9.11 -14.51
CA GLU A 95 20.72 -9.38 -14.19
C GLU A 95 21.50 -8.11 -13.82
N GLN A 96 20.91 -6.93 -14.03
CA GLN A 96 21.49 -5.65 -13.61
C GLN A 96 21.07 -5.26 -12.18
N ILE A 97 20.21 -6.04 -11.52
CA ILE A 97 19.86 -5.83 -10.12
C ILE A 97 21.10 -6.10 -9.26
N PRO A 98 21.52 -5.16 -8.41
CA PRO A 98 22.68 -5.34 -7.55
C PRO A 98 22.44 -6.46 -6.55
N MET A 99 23.35 -7.44 -6.53
CA MET A 99 23.30 -8.59 -5.62
C MET A 99 23.52 -8.17 -4.16
N GLY A 100 22.91 -8.89 -3.23
CA GLY A 100 23.07 -8.67 -1.79
C GLY A 100 22.38 -7.44 -1.22
N ILE A 101 21.72 -6.61 -2.05
CA ILE A 101 20.96 -5.44 -1.57
C ILE A 101 19.52 -5.84 -1.22
N TYR A 102 18.89 -6.69 -2.03
CA TYR A 102 17.50 -7.07 -1.86
C TYR A 102 17.38 -8.46 -1.25
N THR A 103 16.58 -8.56 -0.21
CA THR A 103 16.19 -9.87 0.36
C THR A 103 14.98 -10.47 -0.35
N HIS A 104 14.11 -9.60 -0.90
CA HIS A 104 12.88 -9.99 -1.58
C HIS A 104 12.74 -9.15 -2.86
N LEU A 105 12.37 -9.79 -3.96
CA LEU A 105 12.00 -9.12 -5.21
C LEU A 105 10.57 -9.51 -5.60
N ASN A 106 9.78 -8.51 -5.95
CA ASN A 106 8.43 -8.68 -6.48
C ASN A 106 8.45 -8.32 -7.96
N TYR A 107 8.12 -9.27 -8.84
CA TYR A 107 7.84 -8.97 -10.24
C TYR A 107 6.52 -8.18 -10.33
N THR A 108 6.52 -7.09 -11.11
CA THR A 108 5.36 -6.21 -11.33
C THR A 108 5.06 -6.07 -12.82
N PHE A 109 3.94 -6.56 -13.32
CA PHE A 109 2.92 -7.33 -12.61
C PHE A 109 2.47 -8.53 -13.46
N ALA A 110 1.89 -9.54 -12.80
CA ALA A 110 1.07 -10.52 -13.49
C ALA A 110 -0.35 -9.98 -13.68
N SER A 111 -0.97 -10.39 -14.78
CA SER A 111 -2.33 -10.05 -15.16
C SER A 111 -3.29 -11.19 -14.81
N ILE A 112 -4.59 -10.91 -14.87
CA ILE A 112 -5.65 -11.89 -14.72
C ILE A 112 -6.34 -12.02 -16.07
N ASP A 113 -6.43 -13.25 -16.58
CA ASP A 113 -7.21 -13.53 -17.78
C ASP A 113 -8.71 -13.38 -17.47
N LEU A 114 -9.45 -12.63 -18.30
CA LEU A 114 -10.83 -12.23 -17.97
C LEU A 114 -11.86 -13.33 -18.22
N ASP A 115 -11.52 -14.35 -19.01
CA ASP A 115 -12.43 -15.44 -19.35
C ASP A 115 -12.23 -16.64 -18.41
N THR A 116 -10.98 -16.94 -18.08
CA THR A 116 -10.58 -18.09 -17.24
C THR A 116 -10.34 -17.73 -15.78
N PHE A 117 -10.14 -16.43 -15.47
CA PHE A 117 -9.74 -15.93 -14.16
C PHE A 117 -8.37 -16.46 -13.67
N GLU A 118 -7.56 -16.99 -14.58
CA GLU A 118 -6.21 -17.48 -14.27
C GLU A 118 -5.19 -16.33 -14.19
N ILE A 119 -4.14 -16.53 -13.38
CA ILE A 119 -3.00 -15.61 -13.32
C ILE A 119 -2.10 -15.88 -14.53
N VAL A 120 -1.91 -14.86 -15.36
CA VAL A 120 -1.12 -14.93 -16.59
C VAL A 120 -0.05 -13.85 -16.63
N ALA A 121 1.00 -14.05 -17.44
CA ALA A 121 1.91 -12.98 -17.77
C ALA A 121 1.25 -12.03 -18.79
N ALA A 122 1.54 -10.72 -18.70
CA ALA A 122 0.96 -9.74 -19.63
C ALA A 122 1.40 -9.98 -21.09
N THR A 123 2.61 -10.50 -21.31
CA THR A 123 3.12 -10.90 -22.63
C THR A 123 4.07 -12.10 -22.51
N GLU A 124 4.34 -12.79 -23.62
CA GLU A 124 5.36 -13.86 -23.69
C GLU A 124 6.77 -13.35 -23.35
N SER A 125 7.08 -12.09 -23.67
CA SER A 125 8.35 -11.48 -23.31
C SER A 125 8.49 -11.30 -21.78
N GLU A 126 7.39 -10.94 -21.13
CA GLU A 126 7.31 -10.78 -19.68
C GLU A 126 7.36 -12.12 -18.94
N LYS A 127 6.74 -13.16 -19.51
CA LYS A 127 6.88 -14.54 -19.00
C LYS A 127 8.36 -14.96 -18.92
N LYS A 128 9.15 -14.65 -19.95
CA LYS A 128 10.60 -14.91 -19.95
C LYS A 128 11.34 -14.05 -18.91
N LEU A 129 10.91 -12.81 -18.70
CA LEU A 129 11.50 -11.93 -17.68
C LEU A 129 11.22 -12.42 -16.26
N MET A 130 10.04 -12.98 -15.99
CA MET A 130 9.73 -13.62 -14.70
C MET A 130 10.71 -14.77 -14.41
N THR A 131 10.98 -15.62 -15.41
CA THR A 131 11.99 -16.69 -15.28
C THR A 131 13.38 -16.12 -15.02
N ARG A 132 13.80 -15.10 -15.77
CA ARG A 132 15.11 -14.45 -15.60
C ARG A 132 15.27 -13.81 -14.21
N LEU A 133 14.22 -13.17 -13.69
CA LEU A 133 14.23 -12.62 -12.34
C LEU A 133 14.34 -13.74 -11.28
N THR A 134 13.64 -14.85 -11.48
CA THR A 134 13.70 -16.01 -10.58
C THR A 134 15.06 -16.68 -10.63
N ASP A 135 15.72 -16.68 -11.79
CA ASP A 135 17.05 -17.25 -12.00
C ASP A 135 18.16 -16.53 -11.23
N LEU A 136 17.92 -15.30 -10.75
CA LEU A 136 18.85 -14.63 -9.83
C LEU A 136 19.13 -15.45 -8.57
N LYS A 137 18.19 -16.33 -8.19
CA LYS A 137 18.36 -17.28 -7.08
C LYS A 137 19.48 -18.30 -7.28
N LYS A 138 19.95 -18.50 -8.53
CA LYS A 138 21.10 -19.36 -8.81
C LYS A 138 22.39 -18.76 -8.25
N VAL A 139 22.46 -17.44 -8.14
CA VAL A 139 23.63 -16.70 -7.62
C VAL A 139 23.40 -16.27 -6.18
N ASP A 140 22.18 -15.93 -5.81
CA ASP A 140 21.77 -15.59 -4.43
C ASP A 140 20.66 -16.55 -3.95
N PRO A 141 21.01 -17.72 -3.40
CA PRO A 141 20.04 -18.74 -3.00
C PRO A 141 19.02 -18.29 -1.93
N ASP A 142 19.39 -17.29 -1.12
CA ASP A 142 18.55 -16.76 -0.05
C ASP A 142 17.52 -15.73 -0.55
N LEU A 143 17.69 -15.23 -1.78
CA LEU A 143 16.76 -14.31 -2.42
C LEU A 143 15.38 -14.93 -2.57
N LYS A 144 14.36 -14.18 -2.09
CA LYS A 144 12.96 -14.56 -2.29
C LYS A 144 12.36 -13.78 -3.44
N VAL A 145 11.80 -14.49 -4.42
CA VAL A 145 11.15 -13.89 -5.59
C VAL A 145 9.67 -14.21 -5.54
N PHE A 146 8.84 -13.17 -5.64
CA PHE A 146 7.39 -13.25 -5.69
C PHE A 146 6.86 -12.51 -6.92
N ILE A 147 5.59 -12.71 -7.21
CA ILE A 147 4.87 -11.99 -8.25
C ILE A 147 3.78 -11.15 -7.58
N ALA A 148 3.72 -9.87 -7.93
CA ALA A 148 2.58 -9.04 -7.62
C ALA A 148 1.56 -9.15 -8.76
N VAL A 149 0.30 -9.41 -8.41
CA VAL A 149 -0.84 -9.41 -9.32
C VAL A 149 -1.56 -8.07 -9.16
N SER A 150 -2.12 -7.51 -10.24
CA SER A 150 -2.72 -6.16 -10.36
C SER A 150 -1.75 -5.14 -10.98
N GLY A 151 -1.85 -3.84 -10.64
CA GLY A 151 -0.96 -2.77 -11.11
C GLY A 151 -1.55 -1.79 -12.09
#